data_AF-W4QTG3-F1
#
_entry.id   AF-W4QTG3-F1
#
_cell.length_a   1.000
_cell.length_b   1.000
_cell.length_c   1.000
_cell.angle_alpha   90.00
_cell.angle_beta   90.00
_cell.angle_gamma   90.00
#
_symmetry.space_group_name_H-M   'P 1'
#
loop_
_entity.id
_entity.type
_entity.pdbx_description
1 polymer ?
#
loop_
_entity_poly.entity_id
_entity_poly.type
_entity_poly.pdbx_seq_one_letter_code
_entity_poly.pdbx_strand_id
1 'polypeptide(L)' 'MKSKQAVVGILIFAIVTIIAYIFLQGLLDLSEGISVIIALILGGAAEILYRRKLG' A
#
# COMPACT_ATOMS: atom_id res chain seq x y z
N MET A 1 19.52 4.39 -9.02
CA MET A 1 18.23 4.94 -8.51
C MET A 1 18.55 5.90 -7.38
N LYS A 2 18.04 7.14 -7.41
CA LYS A 2 18.30 8.10 -6.31
C LYS A 2 17.64 7.53 -5.06
N SER A 3 18.42 7.09 -4.06
CA SER A 3 17.93 6.38 -2.86
C SER A 3 16.72 7.02 -2.18
N LYS A 4 16.60 8.35 -2.30
CA LYS A 4 15.45 9.14 -1.86
C LYS A 4 14.11 8.66 -2.44
N GLN A 5 14.04 8.34 -3.73
CA GLN A 5 12.80 7.86 -4.38
C GLN A 5 12.37 6.49 -3.88
N ALA A 6 13.33 5.61 -3.57
CA ALA A 6 13.04 4.28 -3.01
C ALA A 6 12.46 4.40 -1.60
N VAL A 7 13.02 5.27 -0.76
CA VAL A 7 12.50 5.53 0.60
C VAL A 7 11.08 6.08 0.56
N VAL A 8 10.78 7.04 -0.31
CA VAL A 8 9.42 7.58 -0.42
C VAL A 8 8.44 6.53 -0.96
N GLY A 9 8.85 5.68 -1.91
CA GLY A 9 8.03 4.56 -2.38
C GLY A 9 7.63 3.62 -1.24
N ILE A 10 8.61 3.17 -0.44
CA ILE A 10 8.35 2.27 0.69
C ILE A 10 7.42 2.92 1.73
N LEU A 11 7.57 4.22 1.99
CA LEU A 11 6.67 4.95 2.89
C LEU A 11 5.24 4.99 2.35
N ILE A 12 5.05 5.27 1.05
CA ILE A 12 3.73 5.27 0.42
C ILE A 12 3.10 3.87 0.49
N PHE A 13 3.88 2.83 0.18
CA PHE A 13 3.44 1.44 0.30
C PHE A 13 2.95 1.14 1.72
N ALA A 14 3.75 1.44 2.74
CA ALA A 14 3.42 1.15 4.13
C ALA A 14 2.17 1.90 4.59
N ILE A 15 2.09 3.21 4.32
CA ILE A 15 0.95 4.05 4.71
C ILE A 15 -0.34 3.55 4.04
N VAL A 16 -0.31 3.31 2.73
CA VAL A 16 -1.49 2.85 1.98
C VAL A 16 -1.93 1.47 2.44
N THR A 17 -0.98 0.56 2.67
CA THR A 17 -1.28 -0.81 3.16
C THR A 17 -1.95 -0.76 4.53
N ILE A 18 -1.39 -0.01 5.49
CA ILE A 18 -1.95 0.09 6.84
C ILE A 18 -3.36 0.70 6.81
N ILE A 19 -3.54 1.79 6.05
CA ILE A 19 -4.85 2.43 5.91
C ILE A 19 -5.84 1.45 5.28
N ALA A 20 -5.48 0.84 4.14
CA ALA A 20 -6.35 -0.12 3.46
C ALA A 20 -6.75 -1.28 4.38
N TYR A 21 -5.81 -1.84 5.14
CA TYR A 21 -6.09 -2.91 6.09
C TYR A 21 -7.11 -2.49 7.16
N ILE A 22 -6.91 -1.32 7.80
CA ILE A 22 -7.83 -0.81 8.83
C ILE A 22 -9.23 -0.61 8.24
N PHE A 23 -9.33 -0.07 7.02
CA PHE A 23 -10.63 0.09 6.35
C PHE A 23 -11.27 -1.25 5.98
N LEU A 24 -10.50 -2.21 5.46
CA LEU A 24 -11.01 -3.53 5.08
C LEU A 24 -11.50 -4.31 6.30
N GLN A 25 -10.75 -4.27 7.39
CA GLN A 25 -11.12 -4.98 8.62
C GLN A 25 -12.26 -4.25 9.36
N GLY A 26 -12.18 -2.92 9.49
CA GLY A 26 -13.15 -2.16 10.28
C GLY A 26 -14.46 -1.83 9.56
N LEU A 27 -14.46 -1.72 8.23
CA LEU A 27 -15.64 -1.32 7.45
C LEU A 27 -16.35 -2.50 6.78
N LEU A 28 -15.59 -3.50 6.33
CA LEU A 28 -16.11 -4.62 5.55
C LEU A 28 -16.13 -5.94 6.32
N ASP A 29 -15.63 -5.95 7.56
CA ASP A 29 -15.55 -7.12 8.46
C ASP A 29 -14.95 -8.35 7.75
N LEU A 30 -14.00 -8.10 6.85
CA LEU A 30 -13.34 -9.12 6.06
C LEU A 30 -12.36 -9.91 6.93
N SER A 31 -12.23 -11.20 6.64
CA SER A 31 -11.29 -12.07 7.34
C SER A 31 -9.87 -11.50 7.28
N GLU A 32 -9.12 -11.62 8.39
CA GLU A 32 -7.80 -10.99 8.54
C GLU A 32 -6.87 -11.33 7.37
N GLY A 33 -6.81 -12.59 6.96
CA GLY A 33 -5.98 -13.03 5.84
C GLY A 33 -6.34 -12.38 4.51
N ILE A 34 -7.64 -12.25 4.21
CA ILE A 34 -8.10 -11.61 2.96
C ILE A 34 -7.82 -10.11 3.01
N SER A 35 -8.10 -9.45 4.14
CA SER A 35 -7.83 -8.04 4.36
C SER A 35 -6.34 -7.70 4.16
N VAL A 36 -5.44 -8.55 4.67
CA VAL A 36 -3.98 -8.38 4.46
C VAL A 36 -3.63 -8.50 2.98
N ILE A 37 -4.11 -9.52 2.28
CA ILE A 37 -3.79 -9.72 0.85
C ILE A 37 -4.27 -8.53 0.01
N ILE A 38 -5.50 -8.08 0.21
CA ILE A 38 -6.06 -6.94 -0.53
C ILE A 38 -5.28 -5.66 -0.19
N ALA A 39 -4.96 -5.42 1.08
CA ALA A 39 -4.18 -4.26 1.50
C ALA A 39 -2.79 -4.23 0.86
N LEU A 40 -2.10 -5.37 0.77
CA LEU A 40 -0.80 -5.50 0.13
C LEU A 40 -0.87 -5.20 -1.38
N ILE A 41 -1.92 -5.69 -2.06
CA ILE A 41 -2.15 -5.40 -3.48
C ILE A 41 -2.37 -3.90 -3.69
N LEU A 42 -3.18 -3.25 -2.84
CA LEU A 42 -3.46 -1.82 -2.91
C LEU A 42 -2.20 -0.97 -2.63
N GLY A 43 -1.44 -1.31 -1.59
CA GLY A 43 -0.18 -0.66 -1.27
C GLY A 43 0.84 -0.79 -2.40
N GLY A 44 0.99 -2.00 -2.96
CA GLY A 44 1.89 -2.27 -4.09
C GLY A 44 1.47 -1.50 -5.34
N ALA A 45 0.17 -1.47 -5.65
CA ALA A 45 -0.35 -0.70 -6.77
C ALA A 45 -0.09 0.81 -6.60
N ALA A 46 -0.32 1.36 -5.40
CA ALA A 46 -0.04 2.76 -5.11
C ALA A 46 1.44 3.11 -5.25
N GLU A 47 2.34 2.22 -4.78
CA GLU A 47 3.77 2.38 -4.94
C GLU A 47 4.20 2.36 -6.41
N ILE A 48 3.69 1.41 -7.20
CA ILE A 48 3.98 1.31 -8.63
C ILE A 48 3.48 2.57 -9.36
N LEU A 49 2.27 3.03 -9.08
CA LEU A 49 1.72 4.26 -9.67
C LEU A 49 2.58 5.48 -9.32
N TYR A 50 3.04 5.59 -8.07
CA TYR A 50 3.95 6.66 -7.66
C TYR A 50 5.27 6.61 -8.43
N ARG A 51 5.89 5.42 -8.55
CA ARG A 51 7.12 5.24 -9.33
C ARG A 51 6.93 5.59 -10.80
N ARG A 52 5.78 5.23 -11.39
CA ARG A 52 5.46 5.50 -12.80
C ARG A 52 5.14 6.98 -13.07
N LYS A 53 4.69 7.74 -12.07
CA LYS A 53 4.40 9.18 -12.22
C LYS A 53 5.63 10.07 -12.05
N LEU A 54 6.66 9.58 -11.35
CA LEU A 54 7.91 10.30 -11.06
C LEU A 54 9.13 9.81 -11.86
N GLY A 55 8.98 8.75 -12.65
CA GLY A 55 9.93 8.34 -13.68
C GLY A 55 9.57 8.96 -15.02
#